data_AF-A0A6N6KBH8-F1
#
_entry.id   AF-A0A6N6KBH8-F1
#
_cell.length_a   1.000
_cell.length_b   1.000
_cell.length_c   1.000
_cell.angle_alpha   90.00
_cell.angle_beta   90.00
_cell.angle_gamma   90.00
#
_symmetry.space_group_name_H-M   'P 1'
#
loop_
_entity.id
_entity.type
_entity.pdbx_description
1 polymer ?
#
loop_
_entity_poly.entity_id
_entity_poly.type
_entity_poly.pdbx_seq_one_letter_code
_entity_poly.pdbx_strand_id
1 'polypeptide(L)'
;MNWAHVLLAGYIGAVIAIVVGMFRKKGWLGKLSGAVVFVVAIVAWNLFDVHYLIPRESPDYGLTDAQKFENAMLSMPVYQVLKEQEPALWQNILTQATQLKEAGKSEQQIIDAIQPQILQVQMARLQQAPDANVIEYMKINLEQIAAVAKVGNDECFRFLFPAVKGGINPVRIIPRELMNRRMASDMSMMHAAYGPNKHTVTAEEKQLALQDLQSISPGLVQRFGPDIQIMADPSKGVGKEKVVCEMVQDLWSQVLKLPTARAAGVIRLMLSAEMQ
;
A
#
# COMPACT_ATOMS: atom_id res chain seq x y z
N MET A 1 -5.52 -17.62 17.81
CA MET A 1 -5.46 -18.30 19.12
C MET A 1 -4.25 -19.21 19.10
N ASN A 2 -3.20 -18.88 19.86
CA ASN A 2 -1.94 -19.61 19.82
C ASN A 2 -2.10 -20.90 20.66
N TRP A 3 -2.40 -22.02 19.99
CA TRP A 3 -2.71 -23.32 20.63
C TRP A 3 -1.57 -23.82 21.53
N ALA A 4 -0.33 -23.36 21.30
CA ALA A 4 0.83 -23.69 22.12
C ALA A 4 0.67 -23.24 23.59
N HIS A 5 0.20 -22.02 23.85
CA HIS A 5 0.00 -21.53 25.22
C HIS A 5 -1.15 -22.25 25.93
N VAL A 6 -2.21 -22.60 25.21
CA VAL A 6 -3.34 -23.35 25.78
C VAL A 6 -2.90 -24.75 26.22
N LEU A 7 -2.08 -25.42 25.40
CA LEU A 7 -1.51 -26.73 25.74
C LEU A 7 -0.49 -26.64 26.87
N LEU A 8 0.37 -25.63 26.87
CA LEU A 8 1.37 -25.40 27.92
C LEU A 8 0.72 -25.07 29.28
N ALA A 9 -0.30 -24.21 29.29
CA ALA A 9 -1.06 -23.89 30.49
C ALA A 9 -1.80 -25.12 31.05
N GLY A 10 -2.36 -25.95 30.16
CA GLY A 10 -2.98 -27.23 30.53
C GLY A 10 -1.99 -28.20 31.17
N TYR A 11 -0.80 -28.35 30.58
CA TYR A 11 0.27 -29.21 31.12
C TYR A 11 0.74 -28.73 32.50
N ILE A 12 0.94 -27.42 32.67
CA ILE A 12 1.45 -26.88 33.93
C ILE A 12 0.39 -26.91 35.02
N GLY A 13 -0.88 -26.70 34.69
CA GLY A 13 -1.99 -26.95 35.61
C GLY A 13 -2.00 -28.39 36.13
N ALA A 14 -1.75 -29.37 35.27
CA ALA A 14 -1.66 -30.78 35.66
C ALA A 14 -0.45 -31.06 36.57
N VAL A 15 0.72 -30.49 36.26
CA VAL A 15 1.93 -30.62 37.09
C VAL A 15 1.73 -30.01 38.47
N ILE A 16 1.17 -28.79 38.55
CA ILE A 16 0.87 -28.13 39.83
C ILE A 16 -0.12 -28.97 40.65
N ALA A 17 -1.15 -29.54 40.02
CA ALA A 17 -2.12 -30.41 40.69
C ALA A 17 -1.48 -31.69 41.27
N ILE A 18 -0.58 -32.33 40.51
CA ILE A 18 0.16 -33.52 40.96
C ILE A 18 1.04 -33.19 42.16
N VAL A 19 1.81 -32.11 42.09
CA VAL A 19 2.74 -31.69 43.17
C VAL A 19 1.97 -31.34 44.45
N VAL A 20 0.90 -30.55 44.34
CA VAL A 20 0.03 -30.22 45.50
C VAL A 20 -0.63 -31.50 46.06
N GLY A 21 -1.08 -32.41 45.20
CA GLY A 21 -1.64 -33.71 45.60
C GLY A 21 -0.65 -34.58 46.37
N MET A 22 0.60 -34.65 45.94
CA MET A 22 1.67 -35.37 46.63
C MET A 22 1.97 -34.78 48.01
N PHE A 23 2.07 -33.45 48.12
CA PHE A 23 2.30 -32.79 49.41
C PHE A 23 1.14 -32.94 50.39
N ARG A 24 -0.10 -33.00 49.89
CA ARG A 24 -1.27 -33.35 50.70
C ARG A 24 -1.22 -34.79 51.19
N LYS A 25 -0.86 -35.75 50.32
CA LYS A 25 -0.77 -37.18 50.69
C LYS A 25 0.30 -37.44 51.75
N LYS A 26 1.38 -36.65 51.77
CA LYS A 26 2.45 -36.71 52.76
C LYS A 26 2.13 -35.99 54.08
N GLY A 27 0.94 -35.38 54.21
CA GLY A 27 0.50 -34.68 55.42
C GLY A 27 1.11 -33.29 55.63
N TRP A 28 1.86 -32.78 54.66
CA TRP A 28 2.56 -31.50 54.78
C TRP A 28 1.65 -30.29 54.55
N LEU A 29 0.52 -30.50 53.87
CA LEU A 29 -0.49 -29.49 53.59
C LEU A 29 -1.89 -30.00 53.99
N GLY A 30 -2.62 -29.20 54.75
CA GLY A 30 -4.05 -29.41 55.04
C GLY A 30 -4.93 -29.13 53.83
N LYS A 31 -6.23 -29.49 53.92
CA LYS A 31 -7.17 -29.34 52.79
C LYS A 31 -7.31 -27.88 52.32
N LEU A 32 -7.36 -26.94 53.27
CA LEU A 32 -7.50 -25.51 53.00
C LEU A 32 -6.20 -24.91 52.45
N SER A 33 -5.06 -25.20 53.08
CA SER A 33 -3.77 -24.67 52.65
C SER A 33 -3.33 -25.22 51.28
N GLY A 34 -3.61 -26.49 50.98
CA GLY A 34 -3.36 -27.05 49.65
C GLY A 34 -4.18 -26.39 48.54
N ALA A 35 -5.43 -26.00 48.82
CA ALA A 35 -6.26 -25.26 47.85
C ALA A 35 -5.70 -23.85 47.61
N VAL A 36 -5.28 -23.14 48.67
CA VAL A 36 -4.67 -21.81 48.55
C VAL A 36 -3.36 -21.85 47.76
N VAL A 37 -2.47 -22.81 48.05
CA VAL A 37 -1.20 -22.95 47.31
C VAL A 37 -1.43 -23.24 45.83
N PHE A 38 -2.43 -24.07 45.50
CA PHE A 38 -2.80 -24.35 44.11
C PHE A 38 -3.25 -23.08 43.36
N VAL A 39 -4.12 -22.28 43.97
CA VAL A 39 -4.59 -21.02 43.36
C VAL A 39 -3.43 -20.03 43.20
N VAL A 40 -2.59 -19.87 44.23
CA VAL A 40 -1.43 -18.96 44.16
C VAL A 40 -0.45 -19.39 43.07
N ALA A 41 -0.19 -20.69 42.92
CA ALA A 41 0.70 -21.20 41.88
C ALA A 41 0.14 -20.97 40.46
N ILE A 42 -1.18 -21.12 40.26
CA ILE A 42 -1.82 -20.80 38.98
C ILE A 42 -1.73 -19.29 38.68
N VAL A 43 -1.99 -18.44 39.66
CA VAL A 43 -1.90 -16.97 39.49
C VAL A 43 -0.45 -16.56 39.19
N ALA A 44 0.52 -17.10 39.92
CA ALA A 44 1.94 -16.83 39.68
C ALA A 44 2.39 -17.29 38.29
N TRP A 45 1.94 -18.47 37.85
CA TRP A 45 2.18 -18.95 36.49
C TRP A 45 1.56 -18.02 35.44
N ASN A 46 0.31 -17.60 35.61
CA ASN A 46 -0.36 -16.70 34.68
C ASN A 46 0.37 -15.35 34.56
N LEU A 47 0.82 -14.79 35.69
CA LEU A 47 1.61 -13.55 35.69
C LEU A 47 2.95 -13.74 34.97
N PHE A 48 3.64 -14.85 35.21
CA PHE A 48 4.90 -15.17 34.52
C PHE A 48 4.70 -15.37 33.02
N ASP A 49 3.67 -16.10 32.62
CA ASP A 49 3.34 -16.36 31.22
C ASP A 49 3.02 -15.05 30.47
N VAL A 50 2.14 -14.22 31.03
CA VAL A 50 1.73 -12.94 30.44
C VAL A 50 2.85 -11.90 30.40
N HIS A 51 3.70 -11.81 31.43
CA HIS A 51 4.75 -10.79 31.48
C HIS A 51 6.07 -11.22 30.86
N TYR A 52 6.32 -12.52 30.68
CA TYR A 52 7.64 -13.00 30.29
C TYR A 52 7.64 -13.92 29.07
N LEU A 53 6.74 -14.91 28.99
CA LEU A 53 6.71 -15.88 27.89
C LEU A 53 5.99 -15.32 26.65
N ILE A 54 4.78 -14.77 26.82
CA ILE A 54 4.00 -14.20 25.71
C ILE A 54 4.76 -13.07 24.98
N PRO A 55 5.43 -12.12 25.68
CA PRO A 55 6.23 -11.11 25.00
C PRO A 55 7.42 -11.71 24.22
N ARG A 56 8.04 -12.78 24.73
CA ARG A 56 9.20 -13.45 24.10
C ARG A 56 8.87 -14.18 22.82
N GLU A 57 7.66 -14.71 22.71
CA GLU A 57 7.19 -15.37 21.50
C GLU A 57 6.68 -14.38 20.44
N SER A 58 6.58 -13.09 20.76
CA SER A 58 6.22 -12.08 19.76
C SER A 58 7.36 -11.91 18.74
N PRO A 59 7.05 -11.79 17.44
CA PRO A 59 8.05 -11.49 16.40
C PRO A 59 8.83 -10.19 16.66
N ASP A 60 8.27 -9.32 17.51
CA ASP A 60 8.82 -8.01 17.85
C ASP A 60 9.63 -8.00 19.15
N TYR A 61 9.84 -9.16 19.78
CA TYR A 61 10.60 -9.26 21.02
C TYR A 61 12.06 -8.85 20.81
N GLY A 62 12.55 -7.94 21.67
CA GLY A 62 13.91 -7.43 21.59
C GLY A 62 14.15 -6.37 20.52
N LEU A 63 13.14 -6.03 19.70
CA LEU A 63 13.22 -4.93 18.75
C LEU A 63 13.01 -3.58 19.46
N THR A 64 13.78 -2.57 19.06
CA THR A 64 13.52 -1.18 19.43
C THR A 64 12.24 -0.67 18.76
N ASP A 65 11.63 0.38 19.29
CA ASP A 65 10.43 0.98 18.67
C ASP A 65 10.72 1.52 17.26
N ALA A 66 11.97 1.92 16.99
CA ALA A 66 12.44 2.28 15.65
C ALA A 66 12.48 1.08 14.71
N GLN A 67 12.98 -0.08 15.16
CA GLN A 67 13.01 -1.32 14.37
C GLN A 67 11.60 -1.86 14.11
N LYS A 68 10.70 -1.81 15.10
CA LYS A 68 9.29 -2.18 14.91
C LYS A 68 8.62 -1.28 13.87
N PHE A 69 8.93 0.02 13.92
CA PHE A 69 8.41 0.98 12.95
C PHE A 69 8.96 0.75 11.55
N GLU A 70 10.27 0.50 11.41
CA GLU A 70 10.87 0.13 10.13
C GLU A 70 10.24 -1.14 9.56
N ASN A 71 10.07 -2.19 10.37
CA ASN A 71 9.43 -3.43 9.96
C ASN A 71 7.97 -3.22 9.54
N ALA A 72 7.23 -2.39 10.26
CA ALA A 72 5.87 -2.02 9.89
C ALA A 72 5.83 -1.29 8.53
N MET A 73 6.76 -0.37 8.28
CA MET A 73 6.88 0.26 6.96
C MET A 73 7.23 -0.80 5.90
N LEU A 74 8.26 -1.61 6.12
CA LEU A 74 8.70 -2.65 5.16
C LEU A 74 7.65 -3.73 4.89
N SER A 75 6.55 -3.79 5.65
CA SER A 75 5.39 -4.61 5.29
C SER A 75 4.71 -4.18 3.98
N MET A 76 4.87 -2.91 3.56
CA MET A 76 4.41 -2.46 2.26
C MET A 76 5.47 -2.76 1.18
N PRO A 77 5.09 -3.44 0.08
CA PRO A 77 6.06 -3.88 -0.93
C PRO A 77 6.91 -2.76 -1.54
N VAL A 78 6.34 -1.57 -1.74
CA VAL A 78 7.06 -0.42 -2.33
C VAL A 78 8.29 -0.02 -1.53
N TYR A 79 8.25 -0.12 -0.20
CA TYR A 79 9.39 0.24 0.64
C TYR A 79 10.51 -0.80 0.59
N GLN A 80 10.18 -2.08 0.33
CA GLN A 80 11.19 -3.10 0.09
C GLN A 80 11.98 -2.78 -1.17
N VAL A 81 11.27 -2.40 -2.25
CA VAL A 81 11.92 -1.97 -3.51
C VAL A 81 12.80 -0.75 -3.31
N LEU A 82 12.31 0.26 -2.57
CA LEU A 82 13.10 1.46 -2.28
C LEU A 82 14.34 1.15 -1.44
N LYS A 83 14.24 0.26 -0.45
CA LYS A 83 15.38 -0.17 0.36
C LYS A 83 16.46 -0.85 -0.49
N GLU A 84 16.06 -1.64 -1.49
CA GLU A 84 16.98 -2.34 -2.39
C GLU A 84 17.59 -1.42 -3.46
N GLN A 85 16.76 -0.65 -4.16
CA GLN A 85 17.18 0.10 -5.35
C GLN A 85 17.58 1.55 -5.07
N GLU A 86 17.05 2.15 -4.00
CA GLU A 86 17.19 3.57 -3.67
C GLU A 86 17.55 3.75 -2.17
N PRO A 87 18.62 3.11 -1.66
CA PRO A 87 18.88 3.02 -0.22
C PRO A 87 19.04 4.38 0.47
N ALA A 88 19.59 5.38 -0.23
CA ALA A 88 19.71 6.74 0.29
C ALA A 88 18.33 7.40 0.48
N LEU A 89 17.43 7.25 -0.50
CA LEU A 89 16.07 7.76 -0.39
C LEU A 89 15.28 7.01 0.69
N TRP A 90 15.41 5.68 0.74
CA TRP A 90 14.80 4.88 1.81
C TRP A 90 15.22 5.38 3.19
N GLN A 91 16.51 5.62 3.40
CA GLN A 91 17.03 6.13 4.67
C GLN A 91 16.45 7.50 5.02
N ASN A 92 16.35 8.41 4.03
CA ASN A 92 15.73 9.72 4.22
C ASN A 92 14.25 9.61 4.61
N ILE A 93 13.49 8.75 3.92
CA ILE A 93 12.08 8.47 4.21
C ILE A 93 11.93 7.93 5.63
N LEU A 94 12.72 6.93 6.01
CA LEU A 94 12.66 6.31 7.33
C LEU A 94 13.00 7.32 8.44
N THR A 95 14.03 8.13 8.25
CA THR A 95 14.43 9.18 9.20
C THR A 95 13.33 10.24 9.35
N GLN A 96 12.77 10.73 8.25
CA GLN A 96 11.69 11.72 8.28
C GLN A 96 10.43 11.15 8.94
N ALA A 97 10.05 9.92 8.59
CA ALA A 97 8.91 9.23 9.18
C ALA A 97 9.06 9.07 10.70
N THR A 98 10.27 8.71 11.15
CA THR A 98 10.60 8.55 12.57
C THR A 98 10.51 9.88 13.31
N GLN A 99 11.09 10.96 12.77
CA GLN A 99 11.02 12.30 13.36
C GLN A 99 9.58 12.80 13.49
N LEU A 100 8.74 12.58 12.47
CA LEU A 100 7.33 12.98 12.52
C LEU A 100 6.54 12.16 13.55
N LYS A 101 6.82 10.86 13.66
CA LYS A 101 6.23 9.99 14.68
C LYS A 101 6.62 10.44 16.09
N GLU A 102 7.89 10.74 16.32
CA GLU A 102 8.40 11.26 17.61
C GLU A 102 7.79 12.63 17.95
N ALA A 103 7.54 13.46 16.95
CA ALA A 103 6.82 14.73 17.10
C ALA A 103 5.30 14.58 17.29
N GLY A 104 4.78 13.36 17.45
CA GLY A 104 3.36 13.07 17.71
C GLY A 104 2.44 13.33 16.51
N LYS A 105 2.97 13.36 15.29
CA LYS A 105 2.15 13.51 14.08
C LYS A 105 1.30 12.26 13.84
N SER A 106 0.12 12.48 13.28
CA SER A 106 -0.76 11.38 12.88
C SER A 106 -0.18 10.59 11.70
N GLU A 107 -0.61 9.34 11.54
CA GLU A 107 -0.22 8.48 10.42
C GLU A 107 -0.47 9.15 9.05
N GLN A 108 -1.61 9.82 8.89
CA GLN A 108 -1.92 10.53 7.65
C GLN A 108 -0.92 11.65 7.36
N GLN A 109 -0.52 12.43 8.38
CA GLN A 109 0.47 13.50 8.20
C GLN A 109 1.86 12.94 7.83
N ILE A 110 2.21 11.75 8.31
CA ILE A 110 3.43 11.05 7.93
C ILE A 110 3.33 10.59 6.47
N ILE A 111 2.20 9.99 6.07
CA ILE A 111 1.93 9.58 4.70
C ILE A 111 2.02 10.78 3.76
N ASP A 112 1.33 11.87 4.07
CA ASP A 112 1.29 13.09 3.23
C ASP A 112 2.69 13.68 3.00
N ALA A 113 3.60 13.56 3.98
CA ALA A 113 4.97 14.05 3.88
C ALA A 113 5.87 13.16 3.01
N ILE A 114 5.61 11.86 2.96
CA ILE A 114 6.47 10.86 2.32
C ILE A 114 5.95 10.47 0.93
N GLN A 115 4.64 10.40 0.76
CA GLN A 115 3.99 9.92 -0.46
C GLN A 115 4.50 10.62 -1.74
N PRO A 116 4.71 11.95 -1.78
CA PRO A 116 5.23 12.61 -2.98
C PRO A 116 6.59 12.08 -3.43
N GLN A 117 7.47 11.74 -2.48
CA GLN A 117 8.81 11.20 -2.76
C GLN A 117 8.72 9.82 -3.40
N ILE A 118 7.81 8.98 -2.91
CA ILE A 118 7.54 7.65 -3.49
C ILE A 118 6.94 7.79 -4.89
N LEU A 119 5.96 8.68 -5.06
CA LEU A 119 5.30 8.90 -6.35
C LEU A 119 6.30 9.38 -7.41
N GLN A 120 7.24 10.24 -7.05
CA GLN A 120 8.29 10.69 -7.96
C GLN A 120 9.12 9.51 -8.49
N VAL A 121 9.53 8.58 -7.61
CA VAL A 121 10.25 7.38 -8.03
C VAL A 121 9.37 6.48 -8.88
N GLN A 122 8.12 6.26 -8.50
CA GLN A 122 7.19 5.43 -9.28
C GLN A 122 6.99 5.98 -10.70
N MET A 123 6.80 7.30 -10.85
CA MET A 123 6.65 7.93 -12.16
C MET A 123 7.93 7.82 -12.99
N ALA A 124 9.10 8.04 -12.39
CA ALA A 124 10.38 7.85 -13.07
C ALA A 124 10.61 6.40 -13.51
N ARG A 125 10.21 5.43 -12.68
CA ARG A 125 10.28 4.00 -13.00
C ARG A 125 9.30 3.62 -14.10
N LEU A 126 8.09 4.20 -14.14
CA LEU A 126 7.13 3.93 -15.20
C LEU A 126 7.69 4.28 -16.60
N GLN A 127 8.48 5.35 -16.70
CA GLN A 127 9.17 5.73 -17.94
C GLN A 127 10.20 4.69 -18.41
N GLN A 128 10.81 3.97 -17.47
CA GLN A 128 11.88 2.98 -17.73
C GLN A 128 11.37 1.54 -17.68
N ALA A 129 10.09 1.32 -17.33
CA ALA A 129 9.51 -0.01 -17.27
C ALA A 129 9.29 -0.57 -18.68
N PRO A 130 9.39 -1.89 -18.89
CA PRO A 130 8.97 -2.54 -20.14
C PRO A 130 7.49 -2.27 -20.47
N ASP A 131 7.13 -2.34 -21.75
CA ASP A 131 5.77 -2.00 -22.21
C ASP A 131 4.68 -2.79 -21.48
N ALA A 132 4.88 -4.09 -21.24
CA ALA A 132 3.91 -4.93 -20.55
C ALA A 132 3.58 -4.40 -19.14
N ASN A 133 4.57 -3.90 -18.40
CA ASN A 133 4.38 -3.32 -17.07
C ASN A 133 3.63 -1.98 -17.15
N VAL A 134 3.91 -1.16 -18.16
CA VAL A 134 3.21 0.12 -18.38
C VAL A 134 1.74 -0.12 -18.74
N ILE A 135 1.46 -1.12 -19.58
CA ILE A 135 0.08 -1.51 -19.91
C ILE A 135 -0.66 -2.04 -18.68
N GLU A 136 -0.04 -2.93 -17.88
CA GLU A 136 -0.69 -3.47 -16.70
C GLU A 136 -0.98 -2.38 -15.66
N TYR A 137 -0.04 -1.45 -15.46
CA TYR A 137 -0.25 -0.26 -14.63
C TYR A 137 -1.50 0.51 -15.05
N MET A 138 -1.65 0.79 -16.35
CA MET A 138 -2.78 1.56 -16.85
C MET A 138 -4.11 0.79 -16.83
N LYS A 139 -4.09 -0.52 -17.08
CA LYS A 139 -5.29 -1.37 -16.92
C LYS A 139 -5.82 -1.34 -15.50
N ILE A 140 -4.93 -1.52 -14.52
CA ILE A 140 -5.30 -1.45 -13.10
C ILE A 140 -5.77 -0.03 -12.75
N ASN A 141 -5.11 1.01 -13.26
CA ASN A 141 -5.55 2.38 -13.04
C ASN A 141 -6.99 2.62 -13.56
N LEU A 142 -7.31 2.12 -14.76
CA LEU A 142 -8.66 2.19 -15.31
C LEU A 142 -9.68 1.40 -14.48
N GLU A 143 -9.32 0.21 -13.97
CA GLU A 143 -10.15 -0.54 -13.03
C GLU A 143 -10.39 0.23 -11.72
N GLN A 144 -9.37 0.93 -11.20
CA GLN A 144 -9.49 1.77 -10.01
C GLN A 144 -10.42 2.95 -10.24
N ILE A 145 -10.30 3.64 -11.38
CA ILE A 145 -11.20 4.74 -11.76
C ILE A 145 -12.64 4.22 -11.83
N ALA A 146 -12.86 3.07 -12.48
CA ALA A 146 -14.18 2.47 -12.58
C ALA A 146 -14.75 2.05 -11.20
N ALA A 147 -13.91 1.55 -10.30
CA ALA A 147 -14.31 1.21 -8.93
C ALA A 147 -14.73 2.45 -8.13
N VAL A 148 -13.98 3.56 -8.23
CA VAL A 148 -14.31 4.81 -7.54
C VAL A 148 -15.56 5.45 -8.16
N ALA A 149 -15.71 5.44 -9.49
CA ALA A 149 -16.89 5.98 -10.18
C ALA A 149 -18.19 5.27 -9.77
N LYS A 150 -18.13 3.99 -9.37
CA LYS A 150 -19.29 3.27 -8.81
C LYS A 150 -19.71 3.78 -7.43
N VAL A 151 -18.80 4.38 -6.68
CA VAL A 151 -19.11 5.00 -5.38
C VAL A 151 -19.75 6.37 -5.59
N GLY A 152 -19.18 7.18 -6.48
CA GLY A 152 -19.79 8.42 -6.91
C GLY A 152 -18.91 9.24 -7.84
N ASN A 153 -19.56 10.16 -8.55
CA ASN A 153 -18.88 11.02 -9.52
C ASN A 153 -17.93 12.01 -8.81
N ASP A 154 -18.31 12.52 -7.64
CA ASP A 154 -17.47 13.44 -6.86
C ASP A 154 -16.19 12.74 -6.40
N GLU A 155 -16.31 11.52 -5.87
CA GLU A 155 -15.18 10.69 -5.45
C GLU A 155 -14.24 10.40 -6.61
N CYS A 156 -14.79 10.09 -7.79
CA CYS A 156 -13.99 9.82 -8.97
C CYS A 156 -13.28 11.09 -9.47
N PHE A 157 -13.93 12.25 -9.47
CA PHE A 157 -13.27 13.52 -9.78
C PHE A 157 -12.12 13.81 -8.80
N ARG A 158 -12.36 13.65 -7.50
CA ARG A 158 -11.36 13.85 -6.44
C ARG A 158 -10.20 12.84 -6.49
N PHE A 159 -10.46 11.64 -7.00
CA PHE A 159 -9.44 10.62 -7.24
C PHE A 159 -8.52 11.00 -8.42
N LEU A 160 -9.11 11.50 -9.50
CA LEU A 160 -8.38 11.89 -10.72
C LEU A 160 -7.64 13.23 -10.54
N PHE A 161 -8.27 14.20 -9.87
CA PHE A 161 -7.77 15.58 -9.74
C PHE A 161 -7.77 16.05 -8.28
N PRO A 162 -6.97 15.41 -7.40
CA PRO A 162 -6.95 15.72 -5.97
C PRO A 162 -6.53 17.16 -5.67
N ALA A 163 -5.77 17.81 -6.55
CA ALA A 163 -5.36 19.20 -6.40
C ALA A 163 -6.51 20.22 -6.52
N VAL A 164 -7.65 19.83 -7.13
CA VAL A 164 -8.77 20.75 -7.41
C VAL A 164 -9.81 20.75 -6.30
N LYS A 165 -10.26 19.57 -5.85
CA LYS A 165 -11.33 19.42 -4.83
C LYS A 165 -10.87 18.70 -3.55
N GLY A 166 -9.57 18.48 -3.41
CA GLY A 166 -9.00 17.64 -2.36
C GLY A 166 -9.13 16.15 -2.71
N GLY A 167 -8.14 15.35 -2.33
CA GLY A 167 -8.11 13.92 -2.61
C GLY A 167 -9.13 13.11 -1.81
N ILE A 168 -9.23 11.82 -2.16
CA ILE A 168 -9.87 10.78 -1.37
C ILE A 168 -8.81 9.83 -0.80
N ASN A 169 -9.17 9.04 0.22
CA ASN A 169 -8.33 7.91 0.64
C ASN A 169 -8.74 6.64 -0.14
N PRO A 170 -7.96 6.20 -1.14
CA PRO A 170 -8.37 5.10 -2.03
C PRO A 170 -8.44 3.76 -1.29
N VAL A 171 -7.68 3.57 -0.22
CA VAL A 171 -7.65 2.32 0.57
C VAL A 171 -9.00 2.03 1.24
N ARG A 172 -9.79 3.07 1.51
CA ARG A 172 -11.13 2.93 2.12
C ARG A 172 -12.25 2.66 1.11
N ILE A 173 -11.99 2.92 -0.17
CA ILE A 173 -13.02 2.97 -1.23
C ILE A 173 -12.81 1.84 -2.24
N ILE A 174 -11.57 1.62 -2.65
CA ILE A 174 -11.22 0.63 -3.68
C ILE A 174 -11.21 -0.77 -3.04
N PRO A 175 -11.77 -1.80 -3.71
CA PRO A 175 -11.72 -3.18 -3.22
C PRO A 175 -10.30 -3.63 -2.87
N ARG A 176 -10.14 -4.31 -1.73
CA ARG A 176 -8.83 -4.76 -1.24
C ARG A 176 -8.06 -5.60 -2.25
N GLU A 177 -8.75 -6.46 -2.98
CA GLU A 177 -8.13 -7.27 -4.04
C GLU A 177 -7.49 -6.39 -5.13
N LEU A 178 -8.20 -5.36 -5.58
CA LEU A 178 -7.70 -4.44 -6.60
C LEU A 178 -6.54 -3.59 -6.06
N MET A 179 -6.58 -3.19 -4.79
CA MET A 179 -5.44 -2.54 -4.13
C MET A 179 -4.21 -3.46 -4.04
N ASN A 180 -4.40 -4.74 -3.73
CA ASN A 180 -3.31 -5.72 -3.69
C ASN A 180 -2.70 -5.95 -5.07
N ARG A 181 -3.52 -6.09 -6.12
CA ARG A 181 -3.05 -6.17 -7.51
C ARG A 181 -2.27 -4.92 -7.90
N ARG A 182 -2.76 -3.73 -7.54
CA ARG A 182 -2.06 -2.46 -7.77
C ARG A 182 -0.68 -2.44 -7.12
N MET A 183 -0.58 -2.81 -5.84
CA MET A 183 0.71 -2.85 -5.13
C MET A 183 1.69 -3.85 -5.76
N ALA A 184 1.20 -5.04 -6.14
CA ALA A 184 2.04 -6.04 -6.82
C ALA A 184 2.51 -5.57 -8.20
N SER A 185 1.64 -4.92 -8.97
CA SER A 185 1.97 -4.35 -10.28
C SER A 185 2.99 -3.21 -10.16
N ASP A 186 2.81 -2.29 -9.20
CA ASP A 186 3.75 -1.19 -8.97
C ASP A 186 5.14 -1.74 -8.58
N MET A 187 5.19 -2.74 -7.69
CA MET A 187 6.43 -3.41 -7.31
C MET A 187 7.11 -4.08 -8.53
N SER A 188 6.37 -4.88 -9.29
CA SER A 188 6.89 -5.55 -10.49
C SER A 188 7.42 -4.54 -11.51
N MET A 189 6.68 -3.45 -11.74
CA MET A 189 7.07 -2.35 -12.62
C MET A 189 8.39 -1.71 -12.14
N MET A 190 8.50 -1.39 -10.84
CA MET A 190 9.71 -0.76 -10.30
C MET A 190 10.94 -1.67 -10.38
N HIS A 191 10.79 -2.98 -10.20
CA HIS A 191 11.88 -3.94 -10.43
C HIS A 191 12.27 -4.03 -11.90
N ALA A 192 11.30 -4.14 -12.80
CA ALA A 192 11.56 -4.27 -14.23
C ALA A 192 12.16 -2.99 -14.85
N ALA A 193 11.88 -1.84 -14.25
CA ALA A 193 12.43 -0.54 -14.64
C ALA A 193 13.88 -0.31 -14.16
N TYR A 194 14.49 -1.28 -13.48
CA TYR A 194 15.85 -1.22 -12.97
C TYR A 194 16.76 -2.25 -13.67
N GLY A 195 18.05 -1.96 -13.72
CA GLY A 195 19.05 -2.86 -14.32
C GLY A 195 19.18 -2.73 -15.85
N PRO A 196 19.92 -3.65 -16.49
CA PRO A 196 20.34 -3.53 -17.88
C PRO A 196 19.20 -3.68 -18.90
N ASN A 197 18.09 -4.31 -18.52
CA ASN A 197 16.95 -4.59 -19.41
C ASN A 197 15.84 -3.53 -19.33
N LYS A 198 16.09 -2.40 -18.67
CA LYS A 198 15.12 -1.32 -18.56
C LYS A 198 14.82 -0.71 -19.94
N HIS A 199 13.60 -0.25 -20.12
CA HIS A 199 13.19 0.51 -21.29
C HIS A 199 13.92 1.86 -21.36
N THR A 200 14.28 2.28 -22.56
CA THR A 200 14.79 3.62 -22.83
C THR A 200 13.90 4.27 -23.86
N VAL A 201 13.15 5.29 -23.44
CA VAL A 201 12.26 6.05 -24.31
C VAL A 201 13.07 6.74 -25.40
N THR A 202 12.73 6.49 -26.66
CA THR A 202 13.39 7.10 -27.83
C THR A 202 12.63 8.34 -28.31
N ALA A 203 13.29 9.18 -29.11
CA ALA A 203 12.63 10.34 -29.72
C ALA A 203 11.54 9.91 -30.70
N GLU A 204 11.78 8.81 -31.42
CA GLU A 204 10.83 8.20 -32.35
C GLU A 204 9.59 7.69 -31.62
N GLU A 205 9.76 7.02 -30.47
CA GLU A 205 8.64 6.58 -29.63
C GLU A 205 7.80 7.77 -29.15
N LYS A 206 8.44 8.84 -28.66
CA LYS A 206 7.73 10.07 -28.26
C LYS A 206 6.93 10.67 -29.41
N GLN A 207 7.54 10.77 -30.60
CA GLN A 207 6.89 11.34 -31.78
C GLN A 207 5.72 10.47 -32.28
N LEU A 208 5.83 9.14 -32.17
CA LEU A 208 4.74 8.22 -32.49
C LEU A 208 3.60 8.33 -31.46
N ALA A 209 3.93 8.42 -30.16
CA ALA A 209 2.95 8.62 -29.10
C ALA A 209 2.15 9.93 -29.27
N LEU A 210 2.81 11.01 -29.69
CA LEU A 210 2.13 12.27 -30.04
C LEU A 210 1.15 12.09 -31.20
N GLN A 211 1.55 11.38 -32.26
CA GLN A 211 0.68 11.08 -33.39
C GLN A 211 -0.52 10.21 -32.98
N ASP A 212 -0.30 9.22 -32.12
CA ASP A 212 -1.36 8.37 -31.60
C ASP A 212 -2.38 9.18 -30.78
N LEU A 213 -1.91 10.08 -29.91
CA LEU A 213 -2.78 11.00 -29.18
C LEU A 213 -3.59 11.91 -30.12
N GLN A 214 -2.95 12.45 -31.15
CA GLN A 214 -3.63 13.26 -32.17
C GLN A 214 -4.70 12.45 -32.92
N SER A 215 -4.50 11.15 -33.10
CA SER A 215 -5.49 10.27 -33.75
C SER A 215 -6.70 9.93 -32.86
N ILE A 216 -6.51 9.88 -31.53
CA ILE A 216 -7.58 9.62 -30.55
C ILE A 216 -8.43 10.88 -30.30
N SER A 217 -7.79 12.05 -30.38
CA SER A 217 -8.40 13.34 -30.01
C SER A 217 -9.73 13.64 -30.72
N PRO A 218 -9.90 13.44 -32.05
CA PRO A 218 -11.17 13.71 -32.73
C PRO A 218 -12.36 12.94 -32.16
N GLY A 219 -12.16 11.67 -31.78
CA GLY A 219 -13.23 10.85 -31.19
C GLY A 219 -13.68 11.37 -29.82
N LEU A 220 -12.74 11.84 -29.01
CA LEU A 220 -13.04 12.49 -27.74
C LEU A 220 -13.74 13.84 -27.94
N VAL A 221 -13.25 14.67 -28.87
CA VAL A 221 -13.88 15.96 -29.20
C VAL A 221 -15.31 15.76 -29.71
N GLN A 222 -15.55 14.75 -30.55
CA GLN A 222 -16.88 14.44 -31.06
C GLN A 222 -17.86 14.07 -29.93
N ARG A 223 -17.39 13.31 -28.93
CA ARG A 223 -18.23 12.83 -27.82
C ARG A 223 -18.45 13.88 -26.73
N PHE A 224 -17.42 14.63 -26.37
CA PHE A 224 -17.44 15.55 -25.23
C PHE A 224 -17.57 17.02 -25.63
N GLY A 225 -17.41 17.36 -26.90
CA GLY A 225 -17.56 18.72 -27.40
C GLY A 225 -16.67 19.73 -26.66
N PRO A 226 -17.20 20.88 -26.22
CA PRO A 226 -16.44 21.88 -25.47
C PRO A 226 -15.83 21.38 -24.16
N ASP A 227 -16.39 20.32 -23.55
CA ASP A 227 -15.92 19.78 -22.27
C ASP A 227 -14.54 19.14 -22.38
N ILE A 228 -14.06 18.83 -23.60
CA ILE A 228 -12.71 18.31 -23.81
C ILE A 228 -11.61 19.22 -23.25
N GLN A 229 -11.89 20.52 -23.10
CA GLN A 229 -10.97 21.48 -22.48
C GLN A 229 -10.68 21.18 -21.01
N ILE A 230 -11.53 20.37 -20.34
CA ILE A 230 -11.32 19.95 -18.95
C ILE A 230 -10.05 19.08 -18.83
N MET A 231 -9.65 18.36 -19.88
CA MET A 231 -8.40 17.59 -19.87
C MET A 231 -7.17 18.48 -19.71
N ALA A 232 -7.23 19.71 -20.25
CA ALA A 232 -6.14 20.69 -20.14
C ALA A 232 -6.26 21.54 -18.86
N ASP A 233 -7.50 21.78 -18.39
CA ASP A 233 -7.77 22.54 -17.18
C ASP A 233 -8.85 21.83 -16.35
N PRO A 234 -8.45 20.94 -15.41
CA PRO A 234 -9.38 20.18 -14.60
C PRO A 234 -10.31 21.02 -13.72
N SER A 235 -9.96 22.29 -13.44
CA SER A 235 -10.81 23.19 -12.64
C SER A 235 -12.14 23.51 -13.33
N LYS A 236 -12.19 23.47 -14.67
CA LYS A 236 -13.41 23.61 -15.47
C LYS A 236 -14.37 22.42 -15.34
N GLY A 237 -13.90 21.33 -14.74
CA GLY A 237 -14.70 20.13 -14.49
C GLY A 237 -15.53 20.17 -13.19
N VAL A 238 -15.38 21.21 -12.36
CA VAL A 238 -16.21 21.37 -11.15
C VAL A 238 -17.68 21.55 -11.55
N GLY A 239 -18.56 20.72 -11.01
CA GLY A 239 -19.98 20.64 -11.42
C GLY A 239 -20.24 19.77 -12.65
N LYS A 240 -19.19 19.19 -13.24
CA LYS A 240 -19.24 18.25 -14.38
C LYS A 240 -18.53 16.93 -14.07
N GLU A 241 -18.49 16.54 -12.81
CA GLU A 241 -17.67 15.44 -12.29
C GLU A 241 -17.90 14.12 -13.05
N LYS A 242 -19.17 13.83 -13.40
CA LYS A 242 -19.52 12.66 -14.22
C LYS A 242 -18.85 12.68 -15.59
N VAL A 243 -18.90 13.82 -16.28
CA VAL A 243 -18.32 14.00 -17.61
C VAL A 243 -16.81 13.81 -17.56
N VAL A 244 -16.16 14.35 -16.53
CA VAL A 244 -14.72 14.17 -16.32
C VAL A 244 -14.33 12.70 -16.17
N CYS A 245 -15.06 11.98 -15.33
CA CYS A 245 -14.83 10.56 -15.10
C CYS A 245 -15.04 9.71 -16.34
N GLU A 246 -16.07 9.98 -17.13
CA GLU A 246 -16.32 9.30 -18.41
C GLU A 246 -15.23 9.63 -19.44
N MET A 247 -14.78 10.89 -19.49
CA MET A 247 -13.76 11.34 -20.43
C MET A 247 -12.40 10.72 -20.19
N VAL A 248 -11.95 10.65 -18.92
CA VAL A 248 -10.68 10.00 -18.58
C VAL A 248 -10.75 8.49 -18.83
N GLN A 249 -11.87 7.83 -18.50
CA GLN A 249 -12.06 6.41 -18.80
C GLN A 249 -12.04 6.12 -20.30
N ASP A 250 -12.73 6.93 -21.10
CA ASP A 250 -12.77 6.80 -22.56
C ASP A 250 -11.40 7.01 -23.20
N LEU A 251 -10.64 8.00 -22.72
CA LEU A 251 -9.29 8.26 -23.20
C LEU A 251 -8.40 7.04 -22.98
N TRP A 252 -8.29 6.56 -21.74
CA TRP A 252 -7.43 5.41 -21.44
C TRP A 252 -7.92 4.12 -22.09
N SER A 253 -9.24 3.95 -22.23
CA SER A 253 -9.81 2.83 -22.98
C SER A 253 -9.44 2.85 -24.45
N GLN A 254 -9.33 4.03 -25.07
CA GLN A 254 -8.87 4.17 -26.46
C GLN A 254 -7.37 3.95 -26.59
N VAL A 255 -6.57 4.49 -25.66
CA VAL A 255 -5.12 4.25 -25.62
C VAL A 255 -4.82 2.76 -25.50
N LEU A 256 -5.52 2.04 -24.61
CA LEU A 256 -5.33 0.61 -24.41
C LEU A 256 -5.80 -0.28 -25.59
N LYS A 257 -6.50 0.28 -26.58
CA LYS A 257 -6.83 -0.42 -27.84
C LYS A 257 -5.71 -0.34 -28.89
N LEU A 258 -4.73 0.55 -28.71
CA LEU A 258 -3.56 0.61 -29.59
C LEU A 258 -2.70 -0.65 -29.41
N PRO A 259 -1.83 -0.98 -30.39
CA PRO A 259 -0.81 -2.00 -30.20
C PRO A 259 0.03 -1.72 -28.95
N THR A 260 0.43 -2.76 -28.22
CA THR A 260 1.07 -2.66 -26.89
C THR A 260 2.19 -1.61 -26.81
N ALA A 261 3.12 -1.62 -27.77
CA ALA A 261 4.22 -0.65 -27.78
C ALA A 261 3.74 0.80 -27.98
N ARG A 262 2.74 1.01 -28.83
CA ARG A 262 2.14 2.34 -29.09
C ARG A 262 1.36 2.84 -27.87
N ALA A 263 0.55 1.97 -27.27
CA ALA A 263 -0.19 2.27 -26.04
C ALA A 263 0.78 2.64 -24.89
N ALA A 264 1.85 1.86 -24.71
CA ALA A 264 2.85 2.12 -23.68
C ALA A 264 3.57 3.46 -23.91
N GLY A 265 3.94 3.77 -25.15
CA GLY A 265 4.50 5.08 -25.53
C GLY A 265 3.57 6.24 -25.17
N VAL A 266 2.27 6.12 -25.48
CA VAL A 266 1.27 7.15 -25.11
C VAL A 266 1.14 7.31 -23.58
N ILE A 267 1.08 6.21 -22.83
CA ILE A 267 0.99 6.24 -21.36
C ILE A 267 2.22 6.91 -20.77
N ARG A 268 3.42 6.54 -21.22
CA ARG A 268 4.68 7.18 -20.78
C ARG A 268 4.67 8.67 -21.07
N LEU A 269 4.32 9.07 -22.28
CA LEU A 269 4.27 10.48 -22.68
C LEU A 269 3.30 11.27 -21.78
N MET A 270 2.05 10.81 -21.65
CA MET A 270 1.02 11.52 -20.88
C MET A 270 1.31 11.60 -19.39
N LEU A 271 2.02 10.62 -18.81
CA LEU A 271 2.38 10.59 -17.39
C LEU A 271 3.81 11.10 -17.14
N SER A 272 4.45 11.67 -18.16
CA SER A 272 5.77 12.29 -18.01
C SER A 272 5.66 13.66 -17.35
N ALA A 273 6.76 14.09 -16.72
CA ALA A 273 6.85 15.43 -16.14
C ALA A 273 6.76 16.55 -17.20
N GLU A 274 6.95 16.26 -18.49
CA GLU A 274 6.80 17.24 -19.59
C GLU A 274 5.34 17.60 -19.84
N MET A 275 4.40 16.74 -19.41
CA MET A 275 2.96 16.85 -19.67
C MET A 275 2.13 17.19 -18.41
N GLN A 276 2.76 17.31 -17.24
CA GLN A 276 2.14 17.63 -15.94
C GLN A 276 2.43 19.08 -15.55
#